data_AF-A0A519M368-F1
#
_entry.id   AF-A0A519M368-F1
#
_cell.length_a   1.000
_cell.length_b   1.000
_cell.length_c   1.000
_cell.angle_alpha   90.00
_cell.angle_beta   90.00
_cell.angle_gamma   90.00
#
_symmetry.space_group_name_H-M   'P 1'
#
loop_
_entity.id
_entity.type
_entity.pdbx_description
1 polymer ?
#
loop_
_entity_poly.entity_id
_entity_poly.type
_entity_poly.pdbx_seq_one_letter_code
_entity_poly.pdbx_strand_id
1 'polypeptide(L)'
;MSGKSFYELDYLIEINEKRSEQYLSAYQKVLERFTNIILVYSAFTIFLVQIIQDVFLSTRQDLVFYICFGLFTLLFIISLVFTIRLIYPVEVAYLDKPEKYYKSIRLQYEQGIADPNNIVQSDINELIKASYILELEESVNTNNKVFKEKSSYFYNALIFGLLAALPYLVCLGYHLSKKPDTIQKVEIVKNKLTEEFMKKQAKSNPQAPLTTTFTDLPGLGNKKVIVSSPQLIKENSAQERSKPHNKEE
;
A
#
# COMPACT_ATOMS: atom_id res chain seq x y z
N MET A 1 12.65 -37.03 28.68
CA MET A 1 11.65 -36.46 27.76
C MET A 1 11.15 -37.62 26.92
N SER A 2 9.94 -38.12 27.19
CA SER A 2 9.32 -39.17 26.37
C SER A 2 9.18 -38.62 24.95
N GLY A 3 9.82 -39.27 23.98
CA GLY A 3 9.74 -38.86 22.59
C GLY A 3 8.31 -39.08 22.11
N LYS A 4 7.57 -37.99 21.89
CA LYS A 4 6.26 -38.04 21.21
C LYS A 4 6.47 -38.73 19.87
N SER A 5 5.70 -39.77 19.58
CA SER A 5 5.76 -40.43 18.28
C SER A 5 5.27 -39.48 17.19
N PHE A 6 5.94 -39.46 16.03
CA PHE A 6 5.51 -38.67 14.87
C PHE A 6 4.11 -39.04 14.36
N TYR A 7 3.57 -40.17 14.80
CA TYR A 7 2.25 -40.67 14.42
C TYR A 7 1.14 -40.36 15.44
N GLU A 8 1.47 -39.73 16.57
CA GLU A 8 0.44 -39.30 17.52
C GLU A 8 -0.36 -38.14 16.90
N LEU A 9 -1.68 -38.34 16.80
CA LEU A 9 -2.60 -37.34 16.22
C LEU A 9 -2.47 -35.99 16.92
N ASP A 10 -2.30 -35.98 18.25
CA ASP A 10 -2.14 -34.75 19.03
C ASP A 10 -0.83 -34.01 18.69
N TYR A 11 0.23 -34.74 18.37
CA TYR A 11 1.49 -34.15 17.93
C TYR A 11 1.39 -33.58 16.50
N LEU A 12 0.69 -34.27 15.60
CA LEU A 12 0.41 -33.80 14.24
C LEU A 12 -0.43 -32.53 14.23
N ILE A 13 -1.45 -32.46 15.10
CA ILE A 13 -2.25 -31.25 15.31
C ILE A 13 -1.35 -30.09 15.74
N GLU A 14 -0.56 -30.27 16.80
CA GLU A 14 0.31 -29.23 17.35
C GLU A 14 1.30 -28.67 16.30
N ILE A 15 1.87 -29.55 15.46
CA ILE A 15 2.79 -29.12 14.39
C ILE A 15 2.07 -28.32 13.32
N ASN A 16 0.91 -28.79 12.86
CA ASN A 16 0.22 -28.17 11.74
C ASN A 16 -0.41 -26.83 12.15
N GLU A 17 -0.90 -26.68 13.39
CA GLU A 17 -1.31 -25.39 13.94
C GLU A 17 -0.14 -24.39 13.95
N LYS A 18 1.03 -24.80 14.49
CA LYS A 18 2.24 -23.94 14.48
C LYS A 18 2.65 -23.55 13.06
N ARG A 19 2.54 -24.45 12.08
CA ARG A 19 2.84 -24.13 10.67
C ARG A 19 1.84 -23.14 10.09
N SER A 20 0.55 -23.31 10.39
CA SER A 20 -0.50 -22.38 9.95
C SER A 20 -0.25 -20.96 10.47
N GLU A 21 0.06 -20.83 11.76
CA GLU A 21 0.44 -19.56 12.38
C GLU A 21 1.70 -18.95 11.75
N GLN A 22 2.72 -19.77 11.48
CA GLN A 22 3.94 -19.34 10.79
C GLN A 22 3.65 -18.79 9.39
N TYR A 23 2.79 -19.46 8.61
CA TYR A 23 2.40 -18.98 7.28
C TYR A 23 1.61 -17.67 7.36
N LEU A 24 0.71 -17.54 8.33
CA LEU A 24 -0.05 -16.31 8.56
C LEU A 24 0.88 -15.14 8.92
N SER A 25 1.82 -15.36 9.85
CA SER A 25 2.82 -14.36 10.24
C SER A 25 3.74 -13.98 9.07
N ALA A 26 4.19 -14.97 8.28
CA ALA A 26 5.01 -14.72 7.09
C ALA A 26 4.23 -13.92 6.04
N TYR A 27 2.94 -14.20 5.85
CA TYR A 27 2.06 -13.44 4.96
C TYR A 27 1.93 -11.97 5.42
N GLN A 28 1.66 -11.73 6.71
CA GLN A 28 1.62 -10.37 7.27
C GLN A 28 2.93 -9.63 7.02
N LYS A 29 4.07 -10.29 7.19
CA LYS A 29 5.40 -9.70 6.92
C LYS A 29 5.63 -9.37 5.44
N VAL A 30 5.09 -10.16 4.51
CA VAL A 30 5.10 -9.83 3.08
C VAL A 30 4.24 -8.60 2.82
N LEU A 31 3.09 -8.49 3.48
CA LEU A 31 2.20 -7.33 3.40
C LEU A 31 2.87 -6.06 3.96
N GLU A 32 3.61 -6.14 5.06
CA GLU A 32 4.37 -5.00 5.59
C GLU A 32 5.42 -4.48 4.60
N ARG A 33 6.09 -5.41 3.89
CA ARG A 33 7.10 -5.07 2.87
C ARG A 33 6.50 -4.43 1.63
N PHE A 34 5.20 -4.55 1.39
CA PHE A 34 4.50 -3.89 0.29
C PHE A 34 4.70 -2.37 0.29
N THR A 35 4.78 -1.76 1.49
CA THR A 35 5.06 -0.34 1.66
C THR A 35 6.34 0.11 0.96
N ASN A 36 7.37 -0.77 0.90
CA ASN A 36 8.61 -0.46 0.19
C ASN A 36 8.40 -0.32 -1.32
N ILE A 37 7.53 -1.15 -1.92
CA ILE A 37 7.20 -1.05 -3.34
C ILE A 37 6.44 0.25 -3.61
N ILE A 38 5.50 0.61 -2.75
CA ILE A 38 4.77 1.89 -2.85
C ILE A 38 5.76 3.07 -2.80
N LEU A 39 6.75 3.02 -1.91
CA LEU A 39 7.78 4.05 -1.81
C LEU A 39 8.54 4.20 -3.13
N VAL A 40 9.00 3.11 -3.74
CA VAL A 40 9.66 3.13 -5.06
C VAL A 40 8.76 3.77 -6.13
N TYR A 41 7.48 3.39 -6.16
CA TYR A 41 6.53 3.95 -7.13
C TYR A 41 6.28 5.44 -6.90
N SER A 42 6.19 5.88 -5.64
CA SER A 42 6.07 7.29 -5.31
C SER A 42 7.25 8.09 -5.85
N ALA A 43 8.48 7.57 -5.72
CA ALA A 43 9.68 8.20 -6.26
C ALA A 43 9.61 8.37 -7.79
N PHE A 44 9.15 7.33 -8.51
CA PHE A 44 8.96 7.43 -9.96
C PHE A 44 7.96 8.51 -10.36
N THR A 45 6.82 8.59 -9.65
CA THR A 45 5.75 9.52 -9.99
C THR A 45 6.14 11.00 -9.90
N ILE A 46 7.10 11.37 -9.03
CA ILE A 46 7.52 12.77 -8.82
C ILE A 46 7.99 13.43 -10.13
N PHE A 47 8.87 12.75 -10.88
CA PHE A 47 9.41 13.30 -12.13
C PHE A 47 8.80 12.66 -13.39
N LEU A 48 7.88 11.70 -13.23
CA LEU A 48 7.23 11.03 -14.35
C LEU A 48 6.53 12.03 -15.28
N VAL A 49 5.80 13.00 -14.71
CA VAL A 49 5.09 14.02 -15.49
C VAL A 49 6.05 14.87 -16.31
N GLN A 50 7.18 15.27 -15.73
CA GLN A 50 8.19 16.09 -16.41
C GLN A 50 8.85 15.31 -17.55
N ILE A 51 9.19 14.03 -17.32
CA ILE A 51 9.76 13.16 -18.36
C ILE A 51 8.76 12.97 -19.50
N ILE A 52 7.48 12.73 -19.20
CA ILE A 52 6.42 12.60 -20.21
C ILE A 52 6.30 13.89 -21.04
N GLN A 53 6.27 15.06 -20.38
CA GLN A 53 6.25 16.34 -21.08
C GLN A 53 7.45 16.50 -22.00
N ASP A 54 8.65 16.14 -21.55
CA ASP A 54 9.85 16.18 -22.38
C ASP A 54 9.77 15.24 -23.59
N VAL A 55 9.16 14.06 -23.44
CA VAL A 55 8.98 13.08 -24.54
C VAL A 55 8.06 13.64 -25.63
N PHE A 56 6.97 14.33 -25.26
CA PHE A 56 5.96 14.82 -26.20
C PHE A 56 6.21 16.24 -26.72
N LEU A 57 6.86 17.12 -25.93
CA LEU A 57 7.06 18.53 -26.25
C LEU A 57 8.48 18.86 -26.74
N SER A 58 9.47 17.98 -26.54
CA SER A 58 10.84 18.25 -27.01
C SER A 58 10.93 18.22 -28.53
N THR A 59 11.52 19.26 -29.10
CA THR A 59 11.77 19.37 -30.55
C THR A 59 12.96 18.54 -31.04
N ARG A 60 13.85 18.08 -30.13
CA ARG A 60 14.99 17.19 -30.46
C ARG A 60 14.64 15.73 -30.21
N GLN A 61 14.79 14.91 -31.23
CA GLN A 61 14.52 13.48 -31.21
C GLN A 61 15.80 12.68 -30.89
N ASP A 62 16.18 12.62 -29.62
CA ASP A 62 17.25 11.71 -29.20
C ASP A 62 16.69 10.28 -29.10
N LEU A 63 17.02 9.43 -30.08
CA LEU A 63 16.54 8.03 -30.14
C LEU A 63 16.81 7.24 -28.85
N VAL A 64 17.97 7.46 -28.23
CA VAL A 64 18.36 6.82 -26.97
C VAL A 64 17.37 7.13 -25.86
N PHE A 65 16.92 8.39 -25.75
CA PHE A 65 15.95 8.81 -24.74
C PHE A 65 14.60 8.13 -24.94
N TYR A 66 14.11 8.00 -26.18
CA TYR A 66 12.87 7.29 -26.48
C TYR A 66 12.96 5.79 -26.18
N ILE A 67 14.10 5.15 -26.50
CA ILE A 67 14.32 3.73 -26.18
C ILE A 67 14.34 3.53 -24.67
N CYS A 68 15.06 4.36 -23.91
CA CYS A 68 15.08 4.31 -22.45
C CYS A 68 13.68 4.55 -21.86
N PHE A 69 12.93 5.52 -22.38
CA PHE A 69 11.58 5.81 -21.91
C PHE A 69 10.61 4.65 -22.21
N GLY A 70 10.69 4.05 -23.39
CA GLY A 70 9.90 2.88 -23.75
C GLY A 70 10.21 1.68 -22.87
N LEU A 71 11.50 1.41 -22.62
CA LEU A 71 11.95 0.33 -21.74
C LEU A 71 11.50 0.57 -20.29
N PHE A 72 11.66 1.78 -19.77
CA PHE A 72 11.16 2.18 -18.46
C PHE A 72 9.65 1.94 -18.36
N THR A 73 8.88 2.43 -19.32
CA THR A 73 7.41 2.32 -19.31
C THR A 73 6.96 0.86 -19.35
N LEU A 74 7.58 0.04 -20.21
CA LEU A 74 7.28 -1.39 -20.30
C LEU A 74 7.54 -2.10 -18.98
N LEU A 75 8.74 -1.93 -18.40
CA LEU A 75 9.11 -2.55 -17.13
C LEU A 75 8.23 -2.06 -15.98
N PHE A 76 7.91 -0.77 -15.95
CA PHE A 76 7.05 -0.17 -14.95
C PHE A 76 5.63 -0.73 -15.03
N ILE A 77 5.05 -0.89 -16.23
CA ILE A 77 3.74 -1.53 -16.41
C ILE A 77 3.76 -2.98 -15.95
N ILE A 78 4.78 -3.76 -16.32
CA ILE A 78 4.93 -5.16 -15.87
C ILE A 78 4.99 -5.21 -14.33
N SER A 79 5.81 -4.35 -13.73
CA SER A 79 5.92 -4.19 -12.28
C SER A 79 4.55 -3.90 -11.64
N LEU A 80 3.79 -2.97 -12.21
CA LEU A 80 2.47 -2.56 -11.74
C LEU A 80 1.45 -3.71 -11.82
N VAL A 81 1.45 -4.50 -12.90
CA VAL A 81 0.58 -5.69 -13.03
C VAL A 81 0.86 -6.70 -11.91
N PHE A 82 2.13 -6.97 -11.58
CA PHE A 82 2.47 -7.84 -10.45
C PHE A 82 2.04 -7.25 -9.12
N THR A 83 2.16 -5.93 -8.94
CA THR A 83 1.67 -5.23 -7.75
C THR A 83 0.16 -5.34 -7.60
N ILE A 84 -0.62 -5.18 -8.67
CA ILE A 84 -2.08 -5.34 -8.61
C ILE A 84 -2.45 -6.77 -8.20
N ARG A 85 -1.80 -7.79 -8.80
CA ARG A 85 -2.02 -9.20 -8.42
C ARG A 85 -1.60 -9.48 -6.97
N LEU A 86 -0.59 -8.77 -6.47
CA LEU A 86 -0.18 -8.85 -5.07
C LEU A 86 -1.26 -8.27 -4.13
N ILE A 87 -1.89 -7.14 -4.48
CA ILE A 87 -2.92 -6.47 -3.67
C ILE A 87 -4.25 -7.24 -3.68
N TYR A 88 -4.59 -7.89 -4.80
CA TYR A 88 -5.89 -8.56 -4.94
C TYR A 88 -6.15 -9.50 -3.76
N PRO A 89 -7.26 -9.34 -3.02
CA PRO A 89 -7.52 -10.15 -1.83
C PRO A 89 -7.60 -11.62 -2.22
N VAL A 90 -6.94 -12.47 -1.46
CA VAL A 90 -7.03 -13.93 -1.64
C VAL A 90 -7.64 -14.50 -0.38
N GLU A 91 -8.59 -15.40 -0.57
CA GLU A 91 -9.20 -16.15 0.51
C GLU A 91 -8.13 -17.03 1.16
N VAL A 92 -7.79 -16.73 2.41
CA VAL A 92 -6.94 -17.58 3.24
C VAL A 92 -7.85 -18.66 3.81
N ALA A 93 -7.44 -19.93 3.71
CA ALA A 93 -8.19 -21.03 4.30
C ALA A 93 -8.05 -20.95 5.82
N TYR A 94 -9.15 -20.62 6.49
CA TYR A 94 -9.26 -20.71 7.94
C TYR A 94 -9.83 -22.07 8.31
N LEU A 95 -9.39 -22.58 9.47
CA LEU A 95 -10.06 -23.73 10.06
C LEU A 95 -11.50 -23.38 10.41
N ASP A 96 -12.41 -24.32 10.15
CA ASP A 96 -13.76 -24.20 10.68
C ASP A 96 -13.78 -24.18 12.20
N LYS A 97 -14.84 -23.58 12.75
CA LYS A 97 -15.01 -23.47 14.20
C LYS A 97 -14.94 -24.85 14.85
N PRO A 98 -14.32 -24.97 16.03
CA PRO A 98 -14.18 -26.25 16.74
C PRO A 98 -15.52 -26.94 16.99
N GLU A 99 -16.61 -26.15 17.06
CA GLU A 99 -17.99 -26.62 17.19
C GLU A 99 -18.44 -27.63 16.15
N LYS A 100 -17.92 -27.53 14.92
CA LYS A 100 -18.18 -28.50 13.85
C LYS A 100 -17.72 -29.89 14.26
N TYR A 101 -16.56 -30.02 14.90
CA TYR A 101 -15.98 -31.32 15.22
C TYR A 101 -16.70 -32.03 16.37
N TYR A 102 -17.01 -31.31 17.44
CA TYR A 102 -17.65 -31.93 18.61
C TYR A 102 -19.18 -32.01 18.54
N LYS A 103 -19.85 -31.27 17.64
CA LYS A 103 -21.30 -31.37 17.43
C LYS A 103 -21.67 -32.14 16.18
N SER A 104 -21.32 -31.66 14.99
CA SER A 104 -21.83 -32.25 13.74
C SER A 104 -21.05 -33.49 13.33
N ILE A 105 -19.71 -33.43 13.31
CA ILE A 105 -18.86 -34.55 12.89
C ILE A 105 -18.96 -35.70 13.90
N ARG A 106 -18.89 -35.40 15.20
CA ARG A 106 -19.13 -36.38 16.25
C ARG A 106 -20.46 -37.12 16.08
N LEU A 107 -21.55 -36.37 15.88
CA LEU A 107 -22.89 -36.93 15.76
C LEU A 107 -23.04 -37.78 14.48
N GLN A 108 -22.36 -37.41 13.39
CA GLN A 108 -22.30 -38.23 12.17
C GLN A 108 -21.59 -39.57 12.41
N TYR A 109 -20.47 -39.58 13.14
CA TYR A 109 -19.77 -40.81 13.49
C TYR A 109 -20.58 -41.67 14.46
N GLU A 110 -21.23 -41.07 15.48
CA GLU A 110 -22.12 -41.78 16.40
C GLU A 110 -23.33 -42.41 15.70
N GLN A 111 -23.87 -41.76 14.65
CA GLN A 111 -25.01 -42.27 13.87
C GLN A 111 -24.62 -43.33 12.82
N GLY A 112 -23.37 -43.33 12.35
CA GLY A 112 -22.87 -44.25 11.33
C GLY A 112 -22.42 -45.62 11.85
N ILE A 113 -22.32 -45.79 13.17
CA ILE A 113 -21.90 -47.05 13.80
C ILE A 113 -23.11 -47.96 14.00
N ALA A 114 -23.06 -49.15 13.41
CA ALA A 114 -24.18 -50.10 13.36
C ALA A 114 -24.53 -50.75 14.71
N ASP A 115 -23.64 -50.71 15.71
CA ASP A 115 -23.85 -51.32 17.02
C ASP A 115 -23.62 -50.30 18.16
N PRO A 116 -24.69 -49.70 18.71
CA PRO A 116 -24.61 -48.69 19.76
C PRO A 116 -23.96 -49.17 21.06
N ASN A 117 -23.90 -50.49 21.28
CA ASN A 117 -23.44 -51.08 22.54
C ASN A 117 -21.93 -51.37 22.55
N ASN A 118 -21.25 -51.27 21.41
CA ASN A 118 -19.83 -51.57 21.26
C ASN A 118 -19.01 -50.34 20.83
N ILE A 119 -19.56 -49.14 21.12
CA ILE A 119 -18.88 -47.88 20.83
C ILE A 119 -17.76 -47.68 21.84
N VAL A 120 -16.52 -47.95 21.41
CA VAL A 120 -15.34 -47.55 22.17
C VAL A 120 -15.15 -46.05 21.94
N GLN A 121 -15.35 -45.24 22.98
CA GLN A 121 -15.21 -43.78 22.94
C GLN A 121 -13.85 -43.33 22.36
N SER A 122 -12.81 -44.17 22.52
CA SER A 122 -11.48 -43.96 21.94
C SER A 122 -11.52 -43.88 20.41
N ASP A 123 -12.28 -44.77 19.76
CA ASP A 123 -12.31 -44.89 18.30
C ASP A 123 -13.00 -43.68 17.67
N ILE A 124 -14.09 -43.19 18.28
CA ILE A 124 -14.75 -41.95 17.85
C ILE A 124 -13.82 -40.75 18.01
N ASN A 125 -13.09 -40.67 19.13
CA ASN A 125 -12.14 -39.58 19.34
C ASN A 125 -11.00 -39.61 18.31
N GLU A 126 -10.48 -40.78 17.97
CA GLU A 126 -9.48 -40.94 16.92
C GLU A 126 -10.01 -40.54 15.54
N LEU A 127 -11.24 -40.93 15.19
CA LEU A 127 -11.89 -40.55 13.94
C LEU A 127 -12.09 -39.03 13.84
N ILE A 128 -12.57 -38.39 14.91
CA ILE A 128 -12.72 -36.91 14.94
C ILE A 128 -11.37 -36.23 14.78
N LYS A 129 -10.33 -36.70 15.49
CA LYS A 129 -8.97 -36.17 15.37
C LYS A 129 -8.42 -36.35 13.95
N ALA A 130 -8.68 -37.48 13.30
CA ALA A 130 -8.29 -37.73 11.93
C ALA A 130 -9.00 -36.76 10.95
N SER A 131 -10.31 -36.55 11.08
CA SER A 131 -11.04 -35.55 10.27
C SER A 131 -10.47 -34.14 10.44
N TYR A 132 -10.15 -33.79 11.68
CA TYR A 132 -9.56 -32.49 12.01
C TYR A 132 -8.18 -32.31 11.38
N ILE A 133 -7.32 -33.33 11.44
CA ILE A 133 -5.99 -33.29 10.79
C ILE A 133 -6.11 -33.13 9.28
N LEU A 134 -7.04 -33.84 8.64
CA LEU A 134 -7.24 -33.73 7.19
C LEU A 134 -7.62 -32.31 6.77
N GLU A 135 -8.58 -31.69 7.45
CA GLU A 135 -9.00 -30.30 7.17
C GLU A 135 -7.86 -29.30 7.46
N LEU A 136 -7.06 -29.58 8.49
CA LEU A 136 -5.90 -28.77 8.85
C LEU A 136 -4.77 -28.88 7.82
N GLU A 137 -4.47 -30.08 7.31
CA GLU A 137 -3.49 -30.28 6.24
C GLU A 137 -3.93 -29.60 4.93
N GLU A 138 -5.22 -29.66 4.59
CA GLU A 138 -5.78 -28.97 3.44
C GLU A 138 -5.65 -27.45 3.57
N SER A 139 -5.98 -26.92 4.75
CA SER A 139 -5.83 -25.50 5.06
C SER A 139 -4.37 -25.04 4.97
N VAL A 140 -3.45 -25.82 5.54
CA VAL A 140 -2.01 -25.56 5.49
C VAL A 140 -1.48 -25.59 4.05
N ASN A 141 -1.88 -26.57 3.25
CA ASN A 141 -1.46 -26.69 1.85
C ASN A 141 -1.97 -25.51 1.01
N THR A 142 -3.24 -25.12 1.20
CA THR A 142 -3.83 -23.96 0.53
C THR A 142 -3.10 -22.68 0.90
N ASN A 143 -2.87 -22.45 2.20
CA ASN A 143 -2.16 -21.26 2.69
C ASN A 143 -0.70 -21.21 2.20
N ASN A 144 -0.01 -22.35 2.14
CA ASN A 144 1.34 -22.43 1.58
C ASN A 144 1.37 -22.06 0.09
N LYS A 145 0.40 -22.55 -0.70
CA LYS A 145 0.29 -22.19 -2.12
C LYS A 145 0.06 -20.69 -2.30
N VAL A 146 -0.90 -20.12 -1.56
CA VAL A 146 -1.21 -18.68 -1.59
C VAL A 146 0.03 -17.86 -1.19
N PHE A 147 0.73 -18.28 -0.13
CA PHE A 147 1.96 -17.62 0.32
C PHE A 147 3.04 -17.62 -0.77
N LYS A 148 3.30 -18.77 -1.40
CA LYS A 148 4.31 -18.88 -2.48
C LYS A 148 3.96 -17.99 -3.68
N GLU A 149 2.71 -17.98 -4.10
CA GLU A 149 2.26 -17.14 -5.21
C GLU A 149 2.42 -15.65 -4.88
N LYS A 150 1.96 -15.22 -3.70
CA LYS A 150 2.08 -13.83 -3.25
C LYS A 150 3.53 -13.40 -3.07
N SER A 151 4.38 -14.25 -2.50
CA SER A 151 5.80 -13.99 -2.36
C SER A 151 6.47 -13.84 -3.74
N SER A 152 6.08 -14.66 -4.72
CA SER A 152 6.57 -14.55 -6.09
C SER A 152 6.14 -13.24 -6.75
N TYR A 153 4.87 -12.83 -6.62
CA TYR A 153 4.40 -11.55 -7.13
C TYR A 153 5.13 -10.37 -6.50
N PHE A 154 5.39 -10.41 -5.19
CA PHE A 154 6.19 -9.39 -4.51
C PHE A 154 7.61 -9.31 -5.08
N TYR A 155 8.30 -10.45 -5.19
CA TYR A 155 9.68 -10.50 -5.70
C TYR A 155 9.78 -9.99 -7.14
N ASN A 156 8.86 -10.43 -8.01
CA ASN A 156 8.83 -9.98 -9.40
C ASN A 156 8.51 -8.48 -9.50
N ALA A 157 7.51 -7.98 -8.78
CA ALA A 157 7.20 -6.54 -8.75
C ALA A 157 8.42 -5.72 -8.32
N LEU A 158 9.14 -6.17 -7.28
CA LEU A 158 10.31 -5.45 -6.80
C LEU A 158 11.47 -5.49 -7.81
N ILE A 159 11.74 -6.63 -8.44
CA ILE A 159 12.79 -6.74 -9.48
C ILE A 159 12.46 -5.83 -10.66
N PHE A 160 11.26 -5.92 -11.21
CA PHE A 160 10.89 -5.11 -12.38
C PHE A 160 10.87 -3.62 -12.03
N GLY A 161 10.43 -3.26 -10.83
CA GLY A 161 10.50 -1.89 -10.32
C GLY A 161 11.93 -1.38 -10.20
N LEU A 162 12.85 -2.16 -9.62
CA LEU A 162 14.26 -1.79 -9.53
C LEU A 162 14.95 -1.74 -10.90
N LEU A 163 14.62 -2.68 -11.79
CA LEU A 163 15.18 -2.71 -13.14
C LEU A 163 14.66 -1.53 -13.98
N ALA A 164 13.42 -1.09 -13.76
CA ALA A 164 12.86 0.13 -14.32
C ALA A 164 13.55 1.40 -13.80
N ALA A 165 14.15 1.37 -12.59
CA ALA A 165 14.87 2.51 -12.06
C ALA A 165 16.10 2.90 -12.90
N LEU A 166 16.78 1.93 -13.53
CA LEU A 166 17.95 2.19 -14.37
C LEU A 166 17.62 3.08 -15.59
N PRO A 167 16.71 2.70 -16.51
CA PRO A 167 16.33 3.57 -17.62
C PRO A 167 15.65 4.85 -17.14
N TYR A 168 14.92 4.82 -16.02
CA TYR A 168 14.33 6.02 -15.41
C TYR A 168 15.39 7.06 -15.03
N LEU A 169 16.48 6.64 -14.37
CA LEU A 169 17.57 7.53 -13.99
C LEU A 169 18.28 8.12 -15.21
N VAL A 170 18.40 7.36 -16.30
CA VAL A 170 18.92 7.89 -17.58
C VAL A 170 17.98 8.96 -18.12
N CYS A 171 16.67 8.70 -18.19
CA CYS A 171 15.68 9.69 -18.62
C CYS A 171 15.70 10.96 -17.74
N LEU A 172 15.82 10.79 -16.42
CA LEU A 172 15.94 11.88 -15.46
C LEU A 172 17.22 12.70 -15.69
N GLY A 173 18.36 12.03 -15.91
CA GLY A 173 19.63 12.69 -16.22
C GLY A 173 19.57 13.52 -17.49
N TYR A 174 18.90 13.01 -18.54
CA TYR A 174 18.62 13.78 -19.76
C TYR A 174 17.73 14.99 -19.49
N HIS A 175 16.66 14.84 -18.71
CA HIS A 175 15.79 15.95 -18.32
C HIS A 175 16.55 17.04 -17.55
N LEU A 176 17.38 16.65 -16.59
CA LEU A 176 18.20 17.56 -15.78
C LEU A 176 19.24 18.30 -16.63
N SER A 177 19.89 17.58 -17.56
CA SER A 177 20.90 18.17 -18.46
C SER A 177 20.30 19.14 -19.48
N LYS A 178 19.00 19.03 -19.77
CA LYS A 178 18.28 19.95 -20.67
C LYS A 178 17.96 21.29 -20.02
N LYS A 179 17.92 21.40 -18.69
CA LYS A 179 17.73 22.71 -18.02
C LYS A 179 19.00 23.52 -18.21
N PRO A 180 19.02 24.55 -19.06
CA PRO A 180 20.18 25.41 -19.15
C PRO A 180 20.26 26.20 -17.84
N ASP A 181 21.47 26.59 -17.43
CA ASP A 181 21.75 27.52 -16.31
C ASP A 181 21.06 28.91 -16.42
N THR A 182 20.09 29.06 -17.32
CA THR A 182 19.32 30.28 -17.56
C THR A 182 18.33 30.61 -16.46
N ILE A 183 17.85 29.66 -15.66
CA ILE A 183 16.92 29.98 -14.56
C ILE A 183 17.61 30.83 -13.49
N GLN A 184 18.89 30.58 -13.17
CA GLN A 184 19.63 31.44 -12.25
C GLN A 184 20.02 32.78 -12.88
N LYS A 185 20.33 32.85 -14.18
CA LYS A 185 20.73 34.12 -14.81
C LYS A 185 19.57 35.10 -15.00
N VAL A 186 18.35 34.64 -15.28
CA VAL A 186 17.21 35.55 -15.51
C VAL A 186 16.72 36.18 -14.20
N GLU A 187 16.79 35.47 -13.08
CA GLU A 187 16.42 36.01 -11.76
C GLU A 187 17.46 37.01 -11.24
N ILE A 188 18.76 36.76 -11.46
CA ILE A 188 19.84 37.69 -11.09
C ILE A 188 19.79 38.97 -11.94
N VAL A 189 19.47 38.87 -13.24
CA VAL A 189 19.37 40.06 -14.11
C VAL A 189 18.11 40.88 -13.77
N LYS A 190 16.97 40.24 -13.47
CA LYS A 190 15.76 40.97 -13.03
C LYS A 190 15.95 41.61 -11.65
N ASN A 191 16.63 40.95 -10.72
CA ASN A 191 16.91 41.56 -9.40
C ASN A 191 17.93 42.71 -9.50
N LYS A 192 18.96 42.60 -10.34
CA LYS A 192 19.88 43.72 -10.60
C LYS A 192 19.23 44.90 -11.31
N LEU A 193 18.34 44.65 -12.28
CA LEU A 193 17.61 45.71 -12.98
C LEU A 193 16.66 46.44 -12.00
N THR A 194 15.97 45.70 -11.14
CA THR A 194 15.07 46.27 -10.13
C THR A 194 15.83 47.07 -9.06
N GLU A 195 17.03 46.61 -8.64
CA GLU A 195 17.90 47.38 -7.75
C GLU A 195 18.46 48.66 -8.38
N GLU A 196 18.80 48.65 -9.67
CA GLU A 196 19.25 49.87 -10.38
C GLU A 196 18.11 50.88 -10.61
N PHE A 197 16.89 50.40 -10.86
CA PHE A 197 15.71 51.27 -10.96
C PHE A 197 15.34 51.91 -9.61
N MET A 198 15.44 51.16 -8.50
CA MET A 198 15.19 51.72 -7.16
C MET A 198 16.30 52.67 -6.69
N LYS A 199 17.57 52.44 -7.07
CA LYS A 199 18.66 53.40 -6.78
C LYS A 199 18.55 54.71 -7.57
N LYS A 200 17.94 54.69 -8.77
CA LYS A 200 17.70 55.92 -9.56
C LYS A 200 16.50 56.75 -9.07
N GLN A 201 15.51 56.14 -8.42
CA GLN A 201 14.38 56.87 -7.83
C GLN A 201 14.67 57.46 -6.44
N ALA A 202 15.71 57.02 -5.74
CA ALA A 202 16.05 57.49 -4.39
C ALA A 202 16.89 58.79 -4.33
N LYS A 203 17.15 59.47 -5.46
CA LYS A 203 17.87 60.76 -5.54
C LYS A 203 17.05 61.85 -6.24
N SER A 204 15.87 62.15 -5.72
CA SER A 204 15.24 63.48 -5.84
C SER A 204 14.26 63.67 -4.68
N ASN A 205 14.61 64.56 -3.78
CA ASN A 205 13.91 64.92 -2.54
C ASN A 205 12.77 65.95 -2.84
N PRO A 206 12.04 66.51 -1.84
CA PRO A 206 10.86 66.02 -1.12
C PRO A 206 9.60 66.91 -1.27
N GLN A 207 8.41 66.41 -0.88
CA GLN A 207 7.36 67.03 -0.02
C GLN A 207 5.91 66.60 -0.35
N ALA A 208 5.12 66.50 0.73
CA ALA A 208 3.74 66.05 0.94
C ALA A 208 2.65 66.97 0.27
N PRO A 209 1.31 66.78 0.40
CA PRO A 209 0.51 65.88 1.27
C PRO A 209 -0.71 65.17 0.60
N LEU A 210 -1.52 64.48 1.42
CA LEU A 210 -2.72 63.69 1.12
C LEU A 210 -3.81 64.41 0.30
N THR A 211 -4.52 63.64 -0.54
CA THR A 211 -5.97 63.77 -0.77
C THR A 211 -6.60 62.43 -1.20
N THR A 212 -7.70 62.08 -0.53
CA THR A 212 -8.62 60.96 -0.80
C THR A 212 -9.67 61.32 -1.86
N THR A 213 -10.00 60.41 -2.78
CA THR A 213 -11.40 60.24 -3.25
C THR A 213 -11.68 58.89 -3.92
N PHE A 214 -12.93 58.45 -3.75
CA PHE A 214 -13.60 57.18 -4.06
C PHE A 214 -13.84 56.88 -5.55
N THR A 215 -14.13 55.61 -5.86
CA THR A 215 -15.16 55.23 -6.85
C THR A 215 -15.88 53.95 -6.47
N ASP A 216 -17.21 54.02 -6.54
CA ASP A 216 -18.22 53.00 -6.27
C ASP A 216 -18.42 52.03 -7.46
N LEU A 217 -18.83 50.81 -7.12
CA LEU A 217 -19.54 49.88 -8.01
C LEU A 217 -21.03 49.89 -7.64
N PRO A 218 -21.95 50.05 -8.60
CA PRO A 218 -23.37 50.15 -8.30
C PRO A 218 -24.03 48.76 -8.20
N GLY A 219 -24.82 48.57 -7.13
CA GLY A 219 -25.91 47.60 -7.10
C GLY A 219 -25.60 46.18 -6.61
N LEU A 220 -25.50 45.98 -5.30
CA LEU A 220 -26.36 45.09 -4.49
C LEU A 220 -25.84 45.02 -3.05
N GLY A 221 -26.76 45.10 -2.09
CA GLY A 221 -26.47 45.34 -0.68
C GLY A 221 -25.90 44.15 0.10
N ASN A 222 -25.10 44.52 1.11
CA ASN A 222 -24.96 43.93 2.43
C ASN A 222 -25.28 42.42 2.59
N LYS A 223 -24.24 41.57 2.58
CA LYS A 223 -24.09 40.49 3.57
C LYS A 223 -22.62 40.05 3.73
N LYS A 224 -22.21 40.04 4.98
CA LYS A 224 -20.90 39.65 5.53
C LYS A 224 -20.73 38.13 5.37
N VAL A 225 -19.57 37.65 4.90
CA VAL A 225 -19.24 36.22 4.96
C VAL A 225 -17.86 36.04 5.57
N ILE A 226 -17.84 35.33 6.70
CA ILE A 226 -16.66 34.82 7.39
C ILE A 226 -16.25 33.55 6.63
N VAL A 227 -15.00 33.49 6.15
CA VAL A 227 -14.47 32.29 5.52
C VAL A 227 -13.88 31.40 6.60
N SER A 228 -14.56 30.30 6.90
CA SER A 228 -13.98 29.15 7.60
C SER A 228 -13.80 28.02 6.59
N SER A 229 -12.63 27.40 6.56
CA SER A 229 -12.37 26.22 5.73
C SER A 229 -12.46 24.96 6.59
N PRO A 230 -13.00 23.85 6.04
CA PRO A 230 -13.45 22.70 6.80
C PRO A 230 -12.32 21.84 7.38
N GLN A 231 -12.54 21.29 8.57
CA GLN A 231 -11.78 20.16 9.08
C GLN A 231 -12.20 18.89 8.33
N LEU A 232 -11.23 18.24 7.67
CA LEU A 232 -11.42 16.95 7.04
C LEU A 232 -11.30 15.85 8.11
N ILE A 233 -12.44 15.26 8.48
CA ILE A 233 -12.50 14.01 9.25
C ILE A 233 -12.40 12.85 8.24
N LYS A 234 -11.38 12.00 8.41
CA LYS A 234 -11.31 10.69 7.77
C LYS A 234 -12.05 9.68 8.66
N GLU A 235 -13.21 9.22 8.23
CA GLU A 235 -13.78 7.96 8.72
C GLU A 235 -13.12 6.79 8.00
N ASN A 236 -12.25 6.05 8.70
CA ASN A 236 -12.54 4.65 9.02
C ASN A 236 -11.43 4.00 9.87
N SER A 237 -11.87 3.48 11.01
CA SER A 237 -11.51 2.20 11.65
C SER A 237 -10.05 1.92 12.07
N ALA A 238 -9.70 2.35 13.29
CA ALA A 238 -9.13 1.52 14.37
C ALA A 238 -9.24 2.35 15.67
N GLN A 239 -10.22 2.06 16.51
CA GLN A 239 -10.06 1.27 17.74
C GLN A 239 -9.52 2.13 18.91
N GLU A 240 -10.37 2.41 19.90
CA GLU A 240 -10.09 1.92 21.26
C GLU A 240 -11.29 2.03 22.21
N ARG A 241 -11.37 1.01 23.05
CA ARG A 241 -12.27 0.86 24.18
C ARG A 241 -11.96 1.92 25.24
N SER A 242 -13.00 2.51 25.82
CA SER A 242 -13.02 2.77 27.25
C SER A 242 -14.45 2.72 27.78
N LYS A 243 -14.80 1.62 28.46
CA LYS A 243 -15.79 1.62 29.55
C LYS A 243 -15.16 2.38 30.74
N PRO A 244 -15.93 3.17 31.50
CA PRO A 244 -16.53 2.67 32.75
C PRO A 244 -18.02 3.10 32.86
N HIS A 245 -18.93 2.24 33.31
CA HIS A 245 -19.31 1.94 34.71
C HIS A 245 -19.76 3.16 35.54
N ASN A 246 -21.08 3.30 35.71
CA ASN A 246 -21.88 3.75 36.89
C ASN A 246 -23.21 4.35 36.38
N LYS A 247 -24.37 3.74 36.67
CA LYS A 247 -25.25 3.80 37.88
C LYS A 247 -26.35 4.86 37.74
N GLU A 248 -27.52 4.54 38.32
CA GLU A 248 -28.71 5.39 38.56
C GLU A 248 -29.59 5.60 37.31
N GLU A 249 -30.89 5.32 37.27
CA GLU A 249 -31.96 4.98 38.24
C GLU A 249 -32.94 4.00 37.57
#